data_AF-A0A964JVZ7-F1
#
_entry.id   AF-A0A964JVZ7-F1
#
_cell.length_a   1.000
_cell.length_b   1.000
_cell.length_c   1.000
_cell.angle_alpha   90.00
_cell.angle_beta   90.00
_cell.angle_gamma   90.00
#
_symmetry.space_group_name_H-M   'P 1'
#
loop_
_entity.id
_entity.type
_entity.pdbx_description
1 polymer ?
#
loop_
_entity_poly.entity_id
_entity_poly.type
_entity_poly.pdbx_seq_one_letter_code
_entity_poly.pdbx_strand_id
1 'polypeptide(L)' 'MALSLRRANAVKDALVREGVPATAISVVGRGENIPLVQTADGVREPQNRRVEIVIQ' A
#
# COMPACT_ATOMS: atom_id res chain seq x y z
N MET A 1 9.63 1.60 8.28
CA MET A 1 8.16 1.77 8.25
C MET A 1 7.65 2.95 7.40
N ALA A 2 8.46 3.96 7.04
CA ALA A 2 7.97 5.18 6.35
C ALA A 2 7.66 5.06 4.84
N LEU A 3 8.07 3.97 4.17
CA LEU A 3 7.92 3.84 2.70
C LEU A 3 6.56 3.25 2.29
N SER A 4 6.07 2.25 3.03
CA SER A 4 4.76 1.63 2.77
C SER A 4 3.63 2.64 2.98
N LEU A 5 3.67 3.41 4.07
CA LEU A 5 2.73 4.50 4.33
C LEU A 5 2.75 5.57 3.25
N ARG A 6 3.94 6.00 2.79
CA ARG A 6 4.05 6.99 1.70
C ARG A 6 3.42 6.49 0.39
N ARG A 7 3.64 5.23 0.03
CA ARG A 7 3.01 4.64 -1.17
C ARG A 7 1.49 4.57 -1.03
N ALA A 8 1.01 4.14 0.13
CA ALA A 8 -0.42 4.01 0.35
C ALA A 8 -1.13 5.38 0.41
N ASN A 9 -0.47 6.42 0.95
CA ASN A 9 -0.96 7.80 0.88
C ASN A 9 -1.00 8.32 -0.57
N ALA A 10 0.00 8.01 -1.40
CA ALA A 10 -0.03 8.41 -2.82
C ALA A 10 -1.23 7.80 -3.57
N VAL A 11 -1.61 6.56 -3.25
CA VAL A 11 -2.81 5.91 -3.80
C VAL A 11 -4.08 6.56 -3.25
N LYS A 12 -4.14 6.86 -1.95
CA LYS A 12 -5.25 7.62 -1.36
C LYS A 12 -5.45 8.95 -2.08
N ASP A 13 -4.39 9.72 -2.29
CA ASP A 13 -4.47 11.02 -2.96
C ASP A 13 -4.99 10.89 -4.40
N ALA A 14 -4.60 9.82 -5.12
CA ALA A 14 -5.12 9.54 -6.45
C ALA A 14 -6.64 9.24 -6.41
N LEU A 15 -7.09 8.37 -5.51
CA LEU A 15 -8.50 8.03 -5.35
C LEU A 15 -9.36 9.23 -4.93
N VAL A 16 -8.81 10.11 -4.08
CA VAL A 16 -9.48 11.36 -3.69
C VAL A 16 -9.66 12.29 -4.88
N ARG A 17 -8.65 12.39 -5.77
CA ARG A 17 -8.78 13.17 -7.02
C ARG A 17 -9.83 12.59 -7.96
N GLU A 18 -10.02 11.28 -7.96
CA GLU A 18 -11.06 10.61 -8.74
C GLU A 18 -12.46 10.73 -8.13
N GLY A 19 -12.59 11.32 -6.93
CA GLY A 19 -13.86 11.64 -6.29
C GLY A 19 -14.24 10.75 -5.12
N VAL A 20 -13.37 9.84 -4.68
CA VAL A 20 -13.61 9.03 -3.48
C VAL A 20 -13.41 9.91 -2.23
N PRO A 21 -14.38 10.00 -1.31
CA PRO A 21 -14.24 10.79 -0.09
C PRO A 21 -13.04 10.31 0.74
N ALA A 22 -12.16 11.23 1.14
CA ALA A 22 -10.97 10.89 1.94
C ALA A 22 -11.30 10.24 3.29
N THR A 23 -12.52 10.45 3.81
CA THR A 23 -13.06 9.86 5.03
C THR A 23 -13.46 8.39 4.85
N ALA A 24 -13.72 7.95 3.61
CA ALA A 24 -14.02 6.55 3.29
C ALA A 24 -12.75 5.71 3.08
N ILE A 25 -11.56 6.33 3.05
CA ILE A 25 -10.29 5.64 2.76
C ILE A 25 -9.44 5.55 4.03
N SER A 26 -9.26 4.33 4.52
CA SER A 26 -8.29 4.01 5.57
C SER A 26 -6.97 3.52 4.96
N VAL A 27 -5.85 4.03 5.47
CA VAL A 27 -4.51 3.71 4.96
C VAL A 27 -3.74 2.95 6.05
N VAL A 28 -3.29 1.74 5.72
CA VAL A 28 -2.51 0.89 6.64
C VAL A 28 -1.19 0.49 5.99
N GLY A 29 -0.07 0.87 6.60
CA GLY A 29 1.26 0.50 6.13
C GLY A 29 1.76 -0.79 6.79
N ARG A 30 1.54 -1.95 6.16
CA ARG A 30 1.99 -3.25 6.71
C ARG A 30 3.50 -3.53 6.54
N GLY A 31 4.20 -2.79 5.69
CA GLY A 31 5.65 -2.96 5.49
C GLY A 31 5.99 -4.32 4.88
N GLU A 32 7.16 -4.87 5.25
CA GLU A 32 7.64 -6.19 4.81
C GLU A 32 7.09 -7.35 5.64
N ASN A 33 6.21 -7.08 6.61
CA ASN A 33 5.69 -8.09 7.53
C ASN A 33 4.69 -9.07 6.87
N ILE A 34 4.15 -8.72 5.70
CA ILE A 34 3.22 -9.58 4.94
C ILE A 34 3.61 -9.54 3.45
N PRO A 35 4.70 -10.23 3.06
CA PRO A 35 5.06 -10.35 1.65
C PRO A 35 4.05 -11.27 0.93
N LEU A 36 3.74 -10.96 -0.33
CA LEU A 36 2.92 -11.85 -1.18
C LEU A 36 3.68 -13.13 -1.51
N VAL A 37 4.95 -12.95 -1.85
CA VAL A 37 5.89 -14.02 -2.15
C VAL A 37 6.96 -13.97 -1.09
N GLN A 38 7.13 -15.07 -0.35
CA GLN A 38 8.25 -15.19 0.58
C GLN A 38 9.55 -15.11 -0.19
N THR A 39 10.28 -14.02 0.02
CA THR A 39 11.61 -13.81 -0.54
C THR A 39 12.60 -13.61 0.59
N ALA A 40 13.83 -14.07 0.40
CA ALA A 40 14.90 -13.79 1.35
C ALA A 40 15.13 -12.28 1.50
N ASP A 41 15.69 -11.87 2.63
CA ASP A 41 15.97 -10.46 2.91
C ASP A 41 16.90 -9.87 1.84
N GLY A 42 16.62 -8.64 1.42
CA GLY A 42 17.36 -7.96 0.34
C GLY A 42 17.05 -8.41 -1.09
N VAL A 43 16.20 -9.42 -1.31
CA VAL A 43 15.82 -9.84 -2.66
C VAL A 43 14.80 -8.87 -3.25
N ARG A 44 15.14 -8.29 -4.41
CA ARG A 44 14.25 -7.38 -5.15
C ARG A 44 13.09 -8.15 -5.78
N GLU A 45 11.93 -8.15 -5.13
CA GLU A 45 10.69 -8.70 -5.69
C GLU A 45 9.69 -7.58 -6.03
N PRO A 46 9.41 -7.31 -7.32
CA PRO A 46 8.40 -6.34 -7.73
C PRO A 46 7.00 -6.60 -7.19
N GLN A 47 6.60 -7.86 -7.05
CA GLN A 47 5.26 -8.22 -6.57
C GLN A 47 5.03 -7.82 -5.11
N ASN A 48 6.09 -7.76 -4.30
CA ASN A 48 6.05 -7.29 -2.91
C ASN A 48 5.97 -5.75 -2.82
N ARG A 49 6.13 -5.01 -3.93
CA ARG A 49 5.93 -3.55 -4.00
C ARG A 49 4.51 -3.19 -4.46
N ARG A 50 3.50 -3.72 -3.76
CA ARG A 50 2.08 -3.52 -4.09
C ARG A 50 1.34 -2.67 -3.06
N VAL A 51 0.21 -2.12 -3.49
CA VAL A 51 -0.84 -1.56 -2.62
C VAL A 51 -2.09 -2.38 -2.88
N GLU A 52 -2.77 -2.79 -1.82
CA GLU A 52 -4.01 -3.57 -1.89
C GLU A 52 -5.17 -2.67 -1.47
N ILE A 53 -6.23 -2.66 -2.27
CA ILE A 53 -7.47 -1.92 -2.00
C ILE A 53 -8.52 -2.95 -1.64
N VAL A 54 -8.99 -2.92 -0.40
CA VAL A 54 -10.05 -3.80 0.11
C VAL A 54 -11.30 -2.95 0.31
N ILE A 55 -12.39 -3.32 -0.35
CA ILE A 55 -13.70 -2.68 -0.23
C ILE A 55 -14.55 -3.58 0.68
N GLN A 56 -15.19 -2.99 1.70
CA GLN A 56 -16.15 -3.67 2.57
C GLN A 56 -17.58 -3.32 2.15
#